data_AF-A0A917A617-F1
#
_entry.id   AF-A0A917A617-F1
#
_cell.length_a   1.000
_cell.length_b   1.000
_cell.length_c   1.000
_cell.angle_alpha   90.00
_cell.angle_beta   90.00
_cell.angle_gamma   90.00
#
_symmetry.space_group_name_H-M   'P 1'
#
loop_
_entity.id
_entity.type
_entity.pdbx_description
1 polymer ?
#
loop_
_entity_poly.entity_id
_entity_poly.type
_entity_poly.pdbx_seq_one_letter_code
_entity_poly.pdbx_strand_id
1 'polypeptide(L)'
;MDPKFLKAVQDKGWHITSVTEDEVIVKCPAVGCGLFAAISERGHIPGVDPGRQRDRIDRKVETYDDIREILRDRREGLSLTIREVEDLAGFAQDHLAKMEKDNPSKTPNVQHVIEWAQALGFEMVFRPTEMTPYAIRTICETRAQVERRTNRFTIESRRRGKA
;
A
#
# COMPACT_ATOMS: atom_id res chain seq x y z
N MET A 1 35.54 12.51 11.18
CA MET A 1 34.37 13.14 10.56
C MET A 1 34.71 14.47 9.85
N ASP A 2 34.85 14.45 8.51
CA ASP A 2 35.08 15.65 7.68
C ASP A 2 33.77 16.43 7.39
N PRO A 3 33.74 17.77 7.56
CA PRO A 3 32.63 18.61 7.10
C PRO A 3 32.21 18.39 5.63
N LYS A 4 33.15 18.06 4.73
CA LYS A 4 32.84 17.74 3.33
C LYS A 4 32.02 16.46 3.18
N PHE A 5 32.29 15.46 4.02
CA PHE A 5 31.54 14.21 4.03
C PHE A 5 30.11 14.44 4.55
N LEU A 6 29.94 15.20 5.63
CA LEU A 6 28.59 15.57 6.13
C LEU A 6 27.76 16.29 5.06
N LYS A 7 28.39 17.20 4.31
CA LYS A 7 27.74 17.87 3.18
C LYS A 7 27.37 16.89 2.07
N ALA A 8 28.24 15.97 1.70
CA ALA A 8 27.94 14.93 0.72
C ALA A 8 26.77 14.03 1.14
N VAL A 9 26.64 13.74 2.45
CA VAL A 9 25.49 13.01 3.01
C VAL A 9 24.18 13.80 2.84
N GLN A 10 24.20 15.09 3.13
CA GLN A 10 23.03 15.96 2.92
C GLN A 10 22.68 16.15 1.45
N ASP A 11 23.69 16.29 0.57
CA ASP A 11 23.50 16.40 -0.89
C ASP A 11 22.85 15.13 -1.48
N LYS A 12 22.97 13.98 -0.80
CA LYS A 12 22.27 12.73 -1.13
C LYS A 12 20.83 12.67 -0.59
N GLY A 13 20.35 13.72 0.08
CA GLY A 13 18.97 13.89 0.52
C GLY A 13 18.69 13.41 1.95
N TRP A 14 19.71 13.02 2.71
CA TRP A 14 19.56 12.52 4.08
C TRP A 14 19.40 13.64 5.11
N HIS A 15 18.58 13.42 6.15
CA HIS A 15 18.58 14.27 7.34
C HIS A 15 19.52 13.67 8.40
N ILE A 16 20.57 14.41 8.75
CA ILE A 16 21.49 14.01 9.82
C ILE A 16 20.79 14.14 11.17
N THR A 17 20.87 13.10 11.99
CA THR A 17 20.24 13.04 13.32
C THR A 17 21.25 12.98 14.45
N SER A 18 22.36 12.27 14.25
CA SER A 18 23.49 12.22 15.18
C SER A 18 24.80 12.04 14.40
N VAL A 19 25.91 12.52 14.97
CA VAL A 19 27.25 12.44 14.39
C VAL A 19 28.20 11.94 15.49
N THR A 20 28.98 10.91 15.17
CA THR A 20 30.09 10.41 16.01
C THR A 20 31.42 10.63 15.28
N GLU A 21 32.54 10.18 15.85
CA GLU A 21 33.85 10.28 15.18
C GLU A 21 33.93 9.42 13.92
N ASP A 22 33.24 8.27 13.92
CA ASP A 22 33.35 7.21 12.90
C ASP A 22 32.13 7.11 11.97
N GLU A 23 30.94 7.49 12.44
CA GLU A 23 29.68 7.33 11.70
C GLU A 23 28.69 8.48 11.90
N VAL A 24 27.80 8.63 10.92
CA VAL A 24 26.69 9.58 10.93
C VAL A 24 25.39 8.80 10.89
N ILE A 25 24.53 9.04 11.87
CA ILE A 25 23.18 8.48 11.87
C ILE A 25 22.27 9.45 11.11
N VAL A 26 21.66 8.96 10.03
CA VAL A 26 20.76 9.72 9.17
C VAL A 26 19.37 9.11 9.12
N LYS A 27 18.38 9.96 8.88
CA LYS A 27 16.97 9.59 8.72
C LYS A 27 16.50 9.93 7.31
N CYS A 28 15.66 9.07 6.76
CA CYS A 28 14.95 9.36 5.51
C CYS A 28 13.94 10.53 5.71
N PRO A 29 13.94 11.56 4.85
CA PRO A 29 13.04 12.72 4.95
C PRO A 29 11.59 12.42 4.50
N ALA A 30 11.30 11.23 3.96
CA ALA A 30 9.96 10.87 3.52
C ALA A 30 8.98 10.77 4.71
N VAL A 31 7.80 11.37 4.57
CA VAL A 31 6.79 11.40 5.63
C VAL A 31 6.28 9.98 5.90
N GLY A 32 6.46 9.52 7.14
CA GLY A 32 6.10 8.16 7.56
C GLY A 32 7.18 7.11 7.35
N CYS A 33 8.34 7.46 6.79
CA CYS A 33 9.49 6.56 6.73
C CYS A 33 10.24 6.56 8.08
N GLY A 34 10.40 5.38 8.67
CA GLY A 34 11.11 5.16 9.93
C GLY A 34 12.58 4.76 9.76
N LEU A 35 13.11 4.81 8.53
CA LEU A 35 14.48 4.36 8.25
C LEU A 35 15.52 5.29 8.89
N PHE A 36 16.35 4.69 9.72
CA PHE A 36 17.62 5.25 10.17
C PHE A 36 18.75 4.43 9.57
N ALA A 37 19.79 5.10 9.07
CA ALA A 37 20.99 4.45 8.55
C ALA A 37 22.21 5.05 9.23
N ALA A 38 23.16 4.19 9.60
CA ALA A 38 24.50 4.61 10.00
C ALA A 38 25.38 4.62 8.74
N ILE A 39 25.95 5.79 8.41
CA ILE A 39 26.82 5.97 7.24
C ILE A 39 28.21 6.33 7.73
N SER A 40 29.19 5.50 7.39
CA SER A 40 30.61 5.72 7.67
C SER A 40 31.29 6.49 6.54
N GLU A 41 32.31 7.28 6.87
CA GLU A 41 33.11 8.06 5.91
C GLU A 41 33.85 7.21 4.86
N ARG A 42 34.10 5.94 5.17
CA ARG A 42 34.78 4.97 4.28
C ARG A 42 33.84 4.24 3.33
N GLY A 43 32.52 4.44 3.45
CA GLY A 43 31.49 3.72 2.72
C GLY A 43 30.88 4.52 1.56
N HIS A 44 30.17 3.83 0.67
CA HIS A 44 29.30 4.48 -0.30
C HIS A 44 28.14 5.17 0.42
N ILE A 45 27.87 6.45 0.09
CA ILE A 45 26.68 7.15 0.57
C ILE A 45 25.51 6.85 -0.38
N PRO A 46 24.55 5.99 -0.01
CA PRO A 46 23.39 5.73 -0.84
C PRO A 46 22.56 7.01 -1.02
N GLY A 47 21.95 7.20 -2.19
CA GLY A 47 20.96 8.25 -2.37
C GLY A 47 19.67 7.94 -1.59
N VAL A 48 19.05 8.96 -0.98
CA VAL A 48 17.66 8.85 -0.55
C VAL A 48 16.77 8.74 -1.79
N ASP A 49 15.68 7.97 -1.70
CA ASP A 49 14.65 7.96 -2.74
C ASP A 49 14.23 9.40 -3.10
N PRO A 50 14.54 9.89 -4.32
CA PRO A 50 14.24 11.26 -4.72
C PRO A 50 12.74 11.55 -4.77
N GLY A 51 11.90 10.52 -4.90
CA GLY A 51 10.44 10.66 -4.93
C GLY A 51 9.81 10.87 -3.57
N ARG A 52 10.50 10.50 -2.47
CA ARG A 52 9.91 10.38 -1.12
C ARG A 52 8.59 9.61 -1.13
N GLN A 53 8.43 8.68 -2.08
CA GLN A 53 7.18 7.97 -2.26
C GLN A 53 7.27 6.71 -1.39
N ARG A 54 6.15 6.33 -0.75
CA ARG A 54 5.99 4.90 -0.42
C ARG A 54 6.13 4.16 -1.74
N ASP A 55 6.84 3.03 -1.80
CA ASP A 55 6.90 2.18 -2.98
C ASP A 55 5.48 1.99 -3.51
N ARG A 56 5.11 2.78 -4.52
CA ARG A 56 3.85 2.60 -5.21
C ARG A 56 4.19 1.51 -6.19
N ILE A 57 3.80 0.28 -5.86
CA ILE A 57 3.54 -0.70 -6.90
C ILE A 57 2.43 -0.07 -7.75
N ASP A 58 2.79 0.70 -8.77
CA ASP A 58 1.85 1.32 -9.72
C ASP A 58 1.47 0.27 -10.76
N ARG A 59 1.10 -0.92 -10.27
CA ARG A 59 0.60 -2.03 -11.08
C ARG A 59 -0.91 -1.84 -11.16
N LYS A 60 -1.39 -1.55 -12.36
CA LYS A 60 -2.83 -1.49 -12.62
C LYS A 60 -3.41 -2.88 -12.37
N VAL A 61 -4.41 -2.94 -11.50
CA VAL A 61 -5.18 -4.14 -11.20
C VAL A 61 -6.48 -4.06 -12.00
N GLU A 62 -6.70 -4.99 -12.92
CA GLU A 62 -7.94 -5.08 -13.70
C GLU A 62 -8.81 -6.26 -13.26
N THR A 63 -8.18 -7.31 -12.75
CA THR A 63 -8.80 -8.58 -12.39
C THR A 63 -8.35 -9.06 -11.00
N TYR A 64 -9.02 -10.09 -10.49
CA TYR A 64 -8.58 -10.77 -9.28
C TYR A 64 -7.21 -11.46 -9.46
N ASP A 65 -6.92 -11.97 -10.66
CA ASP A 65 -5.65 -12.65 -10.93
C ASP A 65 -4.46 -11.69 -10.74
N ASP A 66 -4.61 -10.42 -11.12
CA ASP A 66 -3.60 -9.38 -10.88
C ASP A 66 -3.33 -9.20 -9.38
N ILE A 67 -4.39 -9.16 -8.55
CA ILE A 67 -4.27 -9.04 -7.09
C ILE A 67 -3.55 -10.26 -6.53
N ARG A 68 -3.96 -11.47 -6.93
CA ARG A 68 -3.37 -12.72 -6.48
C ARG A 68 -1.87 -12.76 -6.78
N GLU A 69 -1.47 -12.39 -8.00
CA GLU A 69 -0.06 -12.33 -8.39
C GLU A 69 0.72 -11.34 -7.52
N ILE A 70 0.22 -10.12 -7.34
CA ILE A 70 0.88 -9.11 -6.50
C ILE A 70 1.10 -9.61 -5.07
N LEU A 71 0.08 -10.23 -4.48
CA LEU A 71 0.14 -10.72 -3.10
C LEU A 71 1.05 -11.95 -2.98
N ARG A 72 1.02 -12.87 -3.95
CA ARG A 72 1.93 -14.02 -4.01
C ARG A 72 3.38 -13.59 -4.18
N ASP A 73 3.67 -12.71 -5.14
CA ASP A 73 5.02 -12.18 -5.38
C ASP A 73 5.56 -11.49 -4.12
N ARG A 74 4.70 -10.77 -3.39
CA ARG A 74 5.08 -10.15 -2.11
C ARG A 74 5.38 -11.18 -1.03
N ARG A 75 4.53 -12.20 -0.87
CA ARG A 75 4.76 -13.29 0.10
C ARG A 75 6.10 -13.96 -0.17
N GLU A 76 6.37 -14.31 -1.42
CA GLU A 76 7.61 -14.96 -1.84
C GLU A 76 8.82 -14.04 -1.67
N GLY A 77 8.69 -12.76 -2.00
CA GLY A 77 9.73 -11.75 -1.76
C GLY A 77 10.06 -11.55 -0.27
N LEU A 78 9.10 -11.80 0.63
CA LEU A 78 9.31 -11.81 2.08
C LEU A 78 9.79 -13.17 2.61
N SER A 79 9.94 -14.18 1.74
CA SER A 79 10.29 -15.56 2.11
C SER A 79 9.33 -16.19 3.12
N LEU A 80 8.04 -15.83 3.07
CA LEU A 80 7.01 -16.39 3.93
C LEU A 80 6.36 -17.61 3.29
N THR A 81 6.12 -18.64 4.10
CA THR A 81 5.33 -19.80 3.70
C THR A 81 3.84 -19.45 3.67
N ILE A 82 3.05 -20.24 2.92
CA ILE A 82 1.58 -20.09 2.88
C ILE A 82 0.99 -20.19 4.29
N ARG A 83 1.47 -21.15 5.10
CA ARG A 83 0.96 -21.39 6.45
C ARG A 83 1.20 -20.21 7.39
N GLU A 84 2.38 -19.60 7.33
CA GLU A 84 2.68 -18.40 8.15
C GLU A 84 1.76 -17.23 7.79
N VAL A 85 1.46 -17.03 6.50
CA VAL A 85 0.51 -15.98 6.09
C VAL A 85 -0.93 -16.32 6.49
N GLU A 86 -1.34 -17.59 6.43
CA GLU A 86 -2.65 -18.03 6.94
C GLU A 86 -2.80 -17.71 8.43
N ASP A 87 -1.78 -18.02 9.24
CA ASP A 87 -1.77 -17.74 10.67
C ASP A 87 -1.81 -16.22 10.94
N LEU A 88 -1.05 -15.42 10.18
CA LEU A 88 -1.02 -13.95 10.31
C LEU A 88 -2.33 -13.28 9.89
N ALA A 89 -2.97 -13.78 8.83
CA ALA A 89 -4.22 -13.25 8.29
C ALA A 89 -5.47 -13.80 9.02
N GLY A 90 -5.31 -14.76 9.93
CA GLY A 90 -6.42 -15.41 10.63
C GLY A 90 -7.23 -16.35 9.73
N PHE A 91 -6.61 -16.93 8.71
CA PHE A 91 -7.26 -17.87 7.80
C PHE A 91 -7.21 -19.30 8.32
N ALA A 92 -8.19 -20.11 7.92
CA ALA A 92 -8.12 -21.54 8.12
C ALA A 92 -7.02 -22.16 7.25
N GLN A 93 -6.49 -23.30 7.69
CA GLN A 93 -5.44 -24.02 6.95
C GLN A 93 -5.88 -24.36 5.50
N ASP A 94 -4.96 -24.24 4.56
CA ASP A 94 -5.12 -24.47 3.11
C ASP A 94 -6.12 -23.52 2.40
N HIS A 95 -6.58 -22.46 3.05
CA HIS A 95 -7.40 -21.45 2.38
C HIS A 95 -6.56 -20.61 1.41
N LEU A 96 -5.41 -20.12 1.85
CA LEU A 96 -4.54 -19.30 1.01
C LEU A 96 -3.96 -20.13 -0.15
N ALA A 97 -3.63 -21.40 0.10
CA ALA A 97 -3.21 -22.33 -0.96
C ALA A 97 -4.27 -22.47 -2.08
N LYS A 98 -5.56 -22.35 -1.77
CA LYS A 98 -6.65 -22.39 -2.77
C LYS A 98 -6.80 -21.06 -3.51
N MET A 99 -6.48 -19.94 -2.85
CA MET A 99 -6.55 -18.59 -3.39
C MET A 99 -5.36 -18.28 -4.31
N GLU A 100 -4.14 -18.72 -3.96
CA GLU A 100 -2.91 -18.47 -4.73
C GLU A 100 -2.74 -19.34 -5.98
N LYS A 101 -3.56 -20.37 -6.18
CA LYS A 101 -3.52 -21.20 -7.41
C LYS A 101 -3.79 -20.34 -8.65
N ASP A 102 -3.03 -20.59 -9.72
CA ASP A 102 -3.17 -19.87 -11.01
C ASP A 102 -4.55 -20.03 -11.64
N ASN A 103 -5.20 -21.18 -11.42
CA ASN A 103 -6.63 -21.39 -11.63
C ASN A 103 -7.29 -21.63 -10.27
N PRO A 104 -7.71 -20.56 -9.58
CA PRO A 104 -8.14 -20.69 -8.21
C PRO A 104 -9.50 -21.37 -8.21
N SER A 105 -9.59 -22.53 -7.54
CA SER A 105 -10.86 -23.24 -7.35
C SER A 105 -11.89 -22.44 -6.55
N LYS A 106 -11.47 -21.31 -5.94
CA LYS A 106 -12.29 -20.44 -5.12
C LYS A 106 -11.76 -19.01 -5.20
N THR A 107 -12.60 -18.08 -5.67
CA THR A 107 -12.34 -16.65 -5.54
C THR A 107 -12.69 -16.22 -4.11
N PRO A 108 -11.77 -15.62 -3.34
CA PRO A 108 -12.07 -15.10 -2.02
C PRO A 108 -13.07 -13.94 -2.10
N ASN A 109 -13.81 -13.73 -1.01
CA ASN A 109 -14.57 -12.50 -0.87
C ASN A 109 -13.63 -11.31 -0.63
N VAL A 110 -14.14 -10.09 -0.80
CA VAL A 110 -13.33 -8.87 -0.66
C VAL A 110 -12.67 -8.73 0.71
N GLN A 111 -13.31 -9.23 1.78
CA GLN A 111 -12.79 -9.15 3.14
C GLN A 111 -11.49 -9.96 3.29
N HIS A 112 -11.47 -11.20 2.80
CA HIS A 112 -10.26 -12.03 2.82
C HIS A 112 -9.13 -11.41 1.97
N VAL A 113 -9.46 -10.74 0.86
CA VAL A 113 -8.44 -10.05 0.05
C VAL A 113 -7.80 -8.90 0.85
N ILE A 114 -8.60 -8.13 1.58
CA ILE A 114 -8.11 -7.03 2.43
C ILE A 114 -7.23 -7.59 3.56
N GLU A 115 -7.68 -8.64 4.25
CA GLU A 115 -6.94 -9.27 5.35
C GLU A 115 -5.60 -9.84 4.88
N TRP A 116 -5.60 -10.51 3.72
CA TRP A 116 -4.38 -11.04 3.11
C TRP A 116 -3.41 -9.91 2.74
N ALA A 117 -3.89 -8.84 2.12
CA ALA A 117 -3.08 -7.68 1.79
C ALA A 117 -2.45 -7.05 3.05
N GLN A 118 -3.25 -6.87 4.11
CA GLN A 118 -2.78 -6.30 5.39
C GLN A 118 -1.74 -7.18 6.07
N ALA A 119 -1.91 -8.50 6.07
CA ALA A 119 -0.92 -9.44 6.61
C ALA A 119 0.45 -9.33 5.91
N LEU A 120 0.47 -8.94 4.64
CA LEU A 120 1.68 -8.72 3.84
C LEU A 120 2.20 -7.27 3.86
N GLY A 121 1.59 -6.42 4.69
CA GLY A 121 1.98 -5.01 4.86
C GLY A 121 1.48 -4.09 3.75
N PHE A 122 0.45 -4.48 3.00
CA PHE A 122 -0.20 -3.61 2.02
C PHE A 122 -1.39 -2.85 2.60
N GLU A 123 -1.63 -1.68 2.00
CA GLU A 123 -2.84 -0.88 2.18
C GLU A 123 -3.63 -0.92 0.86
N MET A 124 -4.90 -1.31 0.90
CA MET A 124 -5.79 -1.24 -0.27
C MET A 124 -6.51 0.11 -0.29
N VAL A 125 -6.32 0.88 -1.38
CA VAL A 125 -6.92 2.20 -1.54
C VAL A 125 -7.73 2.30 -2.83
N PHE A 126 -8.83 3.05 -2.80
CA PHE A 126 -9.59 3.39 -4.00
C PHE A 126 -9.07 4.69 -4.59
N ARG A 127 -8.69 4.66 -5.87
CA ARG A 127 -8.28 5.86 -6.63
C ARG A 127 -9.39 6.22 -7.61
N PRO A 128 -9.86 7.48 -7.65
CA PRO A 128 -10.79 7.92 -8.69
C PRO A 128 -10.18 7.73 -10.09
N THR A 129 -10.94 7.13 -11.01
CA THR A 129 -10.59 6.93 -12.42
C THR A 129 -11.77 7.29 -13.32
N GLU A 130 -11.64 7.09 -14.63
CA GLU A 130 -12.73 7.32 -15.58
C GLU A 130 -13.96 6.45 -15.25
N MET A 131 -15.13 7.08 -15.27
CA MET A 131 -16.39 6.39 -15.10
C MET A 131 -16.81 5.69 -16.39
N THR A 132 -17.59 4.61 -16.28
CA THR A 132 -18.17 3.97 -17.47
C THR A 132 -19.12 4.94 -18.20
N PRO A 133 -19.23 4.86 -19.54
CA PRO A 133 -20.14 5.72 -20.30
C PRO A 133 -21.59 5.65 -19.80
N TYR A 134 -22.02 4.48 -19.33
CA TYR A 134 -23.35 4.28 -18.76
C TYR A 134 -23.53 5.02 -17.42
N ALA A 135 -22.51 5.03 -16.55
CA ALA A 135 -22.56 5.80 -15.30
C ALA A 135 -22.66 7.30 -15.59
N ILE A 136 -21.89 7.81 -16.56
CA ILE A 136 -21.95 9.22 -16.99
C ILE A 136 -23.35 9.56 -17.54
N ARG A 137 -23.91 8.71 -18.41
CA ARG A 137 -25.26 8.90 -18.96
C ARG A 137 -26.32 8.94 -17.86
N THR A 138 -26.29 7.95 -16.97
CA THR A 138 -27.24 7.85 -15.84
C THR A 138 -27.17 9.09 -14.96
N ILE A 139 -25.95 9.58 -14.71
CA ILE A 139 -25.72 10.81 -13.98
C ILE A 139 -26.44 11.99 -14.66
N CYS A 140 -26.24 12.20 -15.96
CA CYS A 140 -26.83 13.29 -16.72
C CYS A 140 -28.37 13.22 -16.73
N GLU A 141 -28.93 12.05 -17.04
CA GLU A 141 -30.38 11.85 -17.16
C GLU A 141 -31.13 12.03 -15.84
N THR A 142 -30.44 11.83 -14.71
CA THR A 142 -31.08 11.80 -13.39
C THR A 142 -30.79 13.04 -12.53
N ARG A 143 -30.17 14.09 -13.09
CA ARG A 143 -29.87 15.33 -12.36
C ARG A 143 -31.12 16.05 -11.85
N ALA A 144 -32.23 16.01 -12.58
CA ALA A 144 -33.49 16.58 -12.13
C ALA A 144 -34.09 15.88 -10.89
N GLN A 145 -33.62 14.69 -10.54
CA GLN A 145 -34.14 13.87 -9.42
C GLN A 145 -33.30 13.99 -8.15
N VAL A 146 -32.33 14.91 -8.09
CA VAL A 146 -31.37 15.02 -6.98
C VAL A 146 -32.07 15.29 -5.65
N GLU A 147 -32.99 16.25 -5.58
CA GLU A 147 -33.69 16.59 -4.33
C GLU A 147 -34.47 15.41 -3.75
N ARG A 148 -35.22 14.69 -4.60
CA ARG A 148 -35.95 13.48 -4.22
C ARG A 148 -35.00 12.39 -3.71
N ARG A 149 -33.81 12.26 -4.30
CA ARG A 149 -32.79 11.28 -3.89
C ARG A 149 -32.16 11.65 -2.56
N THR A 150 -31.92 12.92 -2.28
CA THR A 150 -31.35 13.38 -1.00
C THR A 150 -32.23 12.95 0.17
N ASN A 151 -33.55 13.10 0.06
CA ASN A 151 -34.48 12.62 1.09
C ASN A 151 -34.38 11.10 1.32
N ARG A 152 -34.21 10.33 0.24
CA ARG A 152 -33.99 8.89 0.32
C ARG A 152 -32.65 8.53 0.96
N PHE A 153 -31.59 9.25 0.67
CA PHE A 153 -30.27 9.05 1.29
C PHE A 153 -30.31 9.27 2.81
N THR A 154 -31.06 10.27 3.28
CA THR A 154 -31.25 10.51 4.72
C THR A 154 -31.92 9.32 5.41
N ILE A 155 -32.97 8.75 4.79
CA ILE A 155 -33.65 7.55 5.32
C ILE A 155 -32.69 6.35 5.33
N GLU A 156 -31.93 6.15 4.26
CA GLU A 156 -30.94 5.07 4.17
C GLU A 156 -29.80 5.24 5.17
N SER A 157 -29.35 6.47 5.43
CA SER A 157 -28.32 6.76 6.45
C SER A 157 -28.77 6.36 7.85
N ARG A 158 -30.02 6.68 8.21
CA ARG A 158 -30.62 6.25 9.49
C ARG A 158 -30.68 4.73 9.61
N ARG A 159 -31.03 4.03 8.53
CA ARG A 159 -31.04 2.55 8.49
C ARG A 159 -29.66 1.93 8.63
N ARG A 160 -28.60 2.61 8.17
CA ARG A 160 -27.21 2.17 8.33
C ARG A 160 -26.66 2.41 9.75
N GLY A 161 -27.47 2.91 10.68
CA GLY A 161 -27.04 3.18 12.06
C GLY A 161 -26.09 4.38 12.19
N LYS A 162 -25.95 5.19 11.14
CA LYS A 162 -25.25 6.47 11.21
C LYS A 162 -26.24 7.52 11.73
N ALA A 163 -26.30 7.66 13.05
CA ALA A 163 -26.94 8.77 13.76
C ALA A 163 -25.86 9.56 14.49
#